data_AF-A0A7X7L866-F1
#
_entry.id   AF-A0A7X7L866-F1
#
_cell.length_a   1.000
_cell.length_b   1.000
_cell.length_c   1.000
_cell.angle_alpha   90.00
_cell.angle_beta   90.00
_cell.angle_gamma   90.00
#
_symmetry.space_group_name_H-M   'P 1'
#
loop_
_entity.id
_entity.type
_entity.pdbx_description
1 polymer ?
#
loop_
_entity_poly.entity_id
_entity_poly.type
_entity_poly.pdbx_seq_one_letter_code
_entity_poly.pdbx_strand_id
1 'polypeptide(L)'
;MTKELTTDLLKISQLAKATDTNVTTLKYYVKEGLIQPVFKTTKNMAYYSHDCIQRVNMIRSLQKEHFYPLAVIKGLLDSASDPFELEFMDAIHKADLKDSNREYLLNETIKLTGLSKSQIDYLKEYRIISSEPSNNKAVYTFSDIQIMRLVKRRIDSNIPFEESVKA
;
A
#
# COMPACT_ATOMS: atom_id res chain seq x y z
N MET A 1 21.14 -2.06 33.82
CA MET A 1 19.78 -2.23 34.37
C MET A 1 18.78 -1.87 33.27
N THR A 2 18.44 -2.82 32.40
CA THR A 2 17.45 -2.65 31.31
C THR A 2 16.07 -3.02 31.86
N LYS A 3 15.31 -1.98 32.18
CA LYS A 3 13.99 -2.08 32.81
C LYS A 3 12.97 -2.59 31.78
N GLU A 4 12.53 -3.83 31.96
CA GLU A 4 11.18 -4.36 31.73
C GLU A 4 10.37 -3.73 30.56
N LEU A 5 10.56 -4.26 29.35
CA LEU A 5 9.51 -4.28 28.32
C LEU A 5 8.61 -5.49 28.57
N THR A 6 7.89 -5.49 29.70
CA THR A 6 6.71 -6.35 29.82
C THR A 6 5.65 -5.77 28.90
N THR A 7 5.72 -6.12 27.61
CA THR A 7 4.73 -5.75 26.60
C THR A 7 3.37 -6.24 27.06
N ASP A 8 2.51 -5.31 27.46
CA ASP A 8 1.18 -5.62 27.95
C ASP A 8 0.34 -6.12 26.77
N LEU A 9 0.18 -7.44 26.67
CA LEU A 9 -0.49 -8.07 25.54
C LEU A 9 -2.00 -7.91 25.67
N LEU A 10 -2.64 -7.55 24.55
CA LEU A 10 -4.06 -7.25 24.53
C LEU A 10 -4.86 -8.46 24.10
N LYS A 11 -5.96 -8.74 24.81
CA LYS A 11 -7.03 -9.60 24.29
C LYS A 11 -7.77 -8.86 23.16
N ILE A 12 -8.44 -9.60 22.27
CA ILE A 12 -9.18 -8.99 21.15
C ILE A 12 -10.24 -7.96 21.59
N SER A 13 -10.83 -8.12 22.77
CA SER A 13 -11.77 -7.16 23.36
C SER A 13 -11.10 -5.89 23.88
N GLN A 14 -9.86 -5.98 24.37
CA GLN A 14 -9.06 -4.83 24.77
C GLN A 14 -8.55 -4.09 23.53
N LEU A 15 -8.11 -4.82 22.51
CA LEU A 15 -7.73 -4.25 21.21
C LEU A 15 -8.91 -3.49 20.57
N ALA A 16 -10.11 -4.07 20.60
CA ALA A 16 -11.34 -3.42 20.13
C ALA A 16 -11.60 -2.08 20.83
N LYS A 17 -11.46 -2.04 22.16
CA LYS A 17 -11.61 -0.79 22.94
C LYS A 17 -10.53 0.23 22.58
N ALA A 18 -9.29 -0.20 22.44
CA ALA A 18 -8.16 0.68 22.15
C ALA A 18 -8.21 1.32 20.76
N THR A 19 -8.82 0.62 19.78
CA THR A 19 -8.93 1.08 18.38
C THR A 19 -10.31 1.61 18.04
N ASP A 20 -11.20 1.75 19.02
CA ASP A 20 -12.61 2.14 18.84
C ASP A 20 -13.34 1.28 17.78
N THR A 21 -12.97 0.00 17.66
CA THR A 21 -13.45 -0.93 16.63
C THR A 21 -14.28 -2.04 17.27
N ASN A 22 -15.19 -2.67 16.52
CA ASN A 22 -15.91 -3.82 17.03
C ASN A 22 -15.08 -5.12 16.93
N VAL A 23 -15.36 -6.09 17.81
CA VAL A 23 -14.63 -7.37 17.84
C VAL A 23 -14.85 -8.20 16.56
N THR A 24 -16.02 -8.09 15.92
CA THR A 24 -16.34 -8.83 14.69
C THR A 24 -15.42 -8.40 13.54
N THR A 25 -15.18 -7.10 13.38
CA THR A 25 -14.26 -6.51 12.41
C THR A 25 -12.82 -6.95 12.68
N LEU A 26 -12.39 -6.95 13.94
CA LEU A 26 -11.05 -7.46 14.28
C LEU A 26 -10.91 -8.95 13.97
N LYS A 27 -11.92 -9.77 14.29
CA LYS A 27 -11.92 -11.20 13.92
C LYS A 27 -11.86 -11.38 12.41
N TYR A 28 -12.54 -10.51 11.66
CA TYR A 28 -12.47 -10.52 10.22
C TYR A 28 -11.07 -10.16 9.72
N TYR A 29 -10.44 -9.11 10.24
CA TYR A 29 -9.04 -8.77 9.92
C TYR A 29 -8.07 -9.92 10.25
N VAL A 30 -8.28 -10.64 11.35
CA VAL A 30 -7.49 -11.83 11.69
C VAL A 30 -7.70 -12.94 10.65
N LYS A 31 -8.94 -13.18 10.22
CA LYS A 31 -9.28 -14.18 9.19
C LYS A 31 -8.64 -13.83 7.84
N GLU A 32 -8.66 -12.56 7.47
CA GLU A 32 -8.04 -12.06 6.24
C GLU A 32 -6.50 -11.97 6.33
N GLY A 33 -5.91 -12.19 7.52
CA GLY A 33 -4.47 -12.13 7.76
C GLY A 33 -3.90 -10.72 7.95
N LEU A 34 -4.77 -9.71 8.02
CA LEU A 34 -4.42 -8.29 8.17
C LEU A 34 -3.85 -7.97 9.55
N ILE A 35 -4.22 -8.72 10.59
CA ILE A 35 -3.60 -8.64 11.91
C ILE A 35 -3.38 -10.06 12.44
N GLN A 36 -2.28 -10.28 13.15
CA GLN A 36 -1.93 -11.61 13.64
C GLN A 36 -1.70 -11.58 15.16
N PRO A 37 -2.19 -12.61 15.89
CA PRO A 37 -1.89 -12.73 17.31
C PRO A 37 -0.44 -13.19 17.51
N VAL A 38 0.17 -12.75 18.61
CA VAL A 38 1.52 -13.18 19.01
C VAL A 38 1.51 -14.65 19.42
N PHE A 39 0.49 -15.07 20.17
CA PHE A 39 0.22 -16.47 20.48
C PHE A 39 -1.26 -16.70 20.80
N LYS A 40 -1.68 -17.96 20.67
CA LYS A 40 -3.00 -18.44 21.05
C LYS A 40 -2.87 -19.34 22.28
N THR A 41 -3.66 -19.09 23.32
CA THR A 41 -3.67 -19.95 24.51
C THR A 41 -4.76 -21.02 24.44
N THR A 42 -5.91 -20.70 23.83
CA THR A 42 -7.00 -21.66 23.57
C THR A 42 -7.69 -21.34 22.25
N LYS A 43 -8.65 -22.17 21.82
CA LYS A 43 -9.43 -21.95 20.58
C LYS A 43 -10.11 -20.58 20.52
N ASN A 44 -10.49 -20.01 21.68
CA ASN A 44 -11.19 -18.74 21.79
C ASN A 44 -10.35 -17.62 22.42
N MET A 45 -9.06 -17.83 22.66
CA MET A 45 -8.22 -16.88 23.40
C MET A 45 -6.88 -16.67 22.71
N ALA A 46 -6.67 -15.44 22.26
CA ALA A 46 -5.48 -14.98 21.55
C ALA A 46 -5.03 -13.62 22.09
N TYR A 47 -3.73 -13.40 22.06
CA TYR A 47 -3.06 -12.21 22.55
C TYR A 47 -2.40 -11.44 21.41
N TYR A 48 -2.54 -10.11 21.42
CA TYR A 48 -2.07 -9.20 20.38
C TYR A 48 -1.06 -8.21 20.96
N SER A 49 -0.05 -7.85 20.18
CA SER A 49 0.88 -6.78 20.54
C SER A 49 0.17 -5.42 20.48
N HIS A 50 0.73 -4.43 21.16
CA HIS A 50 0.27 -3.05 21.05
C HIS A 50 0.43 -2.48 19.63
N ASP A 51 1.39 -2.97 18.84
CA ASP A 51 1.56 -2.58 17.42
C ASP A 51 0.32 -2.88 16.58
N CYS A 52 -0.49 -3.87 16.98
CA CYS A 52 -1.78 -4.14 16.34
C CYS A 52 -2.73 -2.94 16.43
N ILE A 53 -2.61 -2.06 17.42
CA ILE A 53 -3.42 -0.83 17.52
C ILE A 53 -3.11 0.08 16.33
N GLN A 54 -1.82 0.35 16.09
CA GLN A 54 -1.39 1.20 14.98
C GLN A 54 -1.83 0.61 13.64
N ARG A 55 -1.63 -0.71 13.46
CA ARG A 55 -2.04 -1.41 12.23
C ARG A 55 -3.54 -1.36 11.99
N VAL A 56 -4.37 -1.54 13.03
CA VAL A 56 -5.84 -1.43 12.90
C VAL A 56 -6.28 -0.01 12.56
N ASN A 57 -5.69 1.00 13.20
CA ASN A 57 -6.02 2.39 12.91
C ASN A 57 -5.65 2.76 11.47
N MET A 58 -4.50 2.28 10.98
CA MET A 58 -4.07 2.43 9.59
C MET A 58 -5.05 1.77 8.61
N ILE A 59 -5.45 0.51 8.85
CA ILE A 59 -6.50 -0.16 8.04
C ILE A 59 -7.78 0.68 8.01
N ARG A 60 -8.21 1.20 9.16
CA ARG A 60 -9.42 2.02 9.24
C ARG A 60 -9.31 3.33 8.48
N SER A 61 -8.16 4.00 8.52
CA SER A 61 -7.91 5.21 7.76
C SER A 61 -8.08 4.93 6.26
N LEU A 62 -7.43 3.87 5.77
CA LEU A 62 -7.52 3.45 4.37
C LEU A 62 -8.95 3.07 3.94
N GLN A 63 -9.72 2.43 4.83
CA GLN A 63 -11.11 2.08 4.53
C GLN A 63 -12.05 3.30 4.56
N LYS A 64 -11.94 4.17 5.58
CA LYS A 64 -12.91 5.26 5.81
C LYS A 64 -12.61 6.50 4.99
N GLU A 65 -11.34 6.86 4.85
CA GLU A 65 -10.93 8.11 4.21
C GLU A 65 -10.56 7.90 2.73
N HIS A 66 -10.27 6.66 2.35
CA HIS A 66 -9.77 6.30 1.01
C HIS A 66 -10.55 5.17 0.33
N PHE A 67 -11.57 4.61 1.00
CA PHE A 67 -12.52 3.63 0.44
C PHE A 67 -11.87 2.35 -0.10
N TYR A 68 -10.71 1.96 0.43
CA TYR A 68 -10.00 0.80 -0.09
C TYR A 68 -10.66 -0.54 0.26
N PRO A 69 -10.81 -1.43 -0.73
CA PRO A 69 -11.14 -2.82 -0.47
C PRO A 69 -10.04 -3.50 0.35
N LEU A 70 -10.43 -4.39 1.26
CA LEU A 70 -9.48 -5.06 2.18
C LEU A 70 -8.41 -5.88 1.47
N ALA A 71 -8.69 -6.40 0.28
CA ALA A 71 -7.70 -7.11 -0.54
C ALA A 71 -6.55 -6.19 -0.96
N VAL A 72 -6.85 -4.92 -1.29
CA VAL A 72 -5.85 -3.91 -1.66
C VAL A 72 -5.06 -3.50 -0.41
N ILE A 73 -5.75 -3.23 0.70
CA ILE A 73 -5.12 -2.90 1.99
C ILE A 73 -4.16 -4.01 2.43
N LYS A 74 -4.52 -5.27 2.23
CA LYS A 74 -3.66 -6.40 2.56
C LYS A 74 -2.37 -6.39 1.75
N GLY A 75 -2.46 -6.25 0.42
CA GLY A 75 -1.28 -6.13 -0.43
C GLY A 75 -0.38 -4.96 -0.01
N LEU A 76 -1.00 -3.80 0.29
CA LEU A 76 -0.29 -2.62 0.79
C LEU A 76 0.44 -2.90 2.11
N LEU A 77 -0.23 -3.54 3.07
CA LEU A 77 0.33 -3.80 4.40
C LEU A 77 1.35 -4.94 4.46
N ASP A 78 1.36 -5.81 3.46
CA ASP A 78 2.31 -6.91 3.32
C ASP A 78 3.58 -6.44 2.57
N SER A 79 3.47 -5.42 1.71
CA SER A 79 4.59 -4.82 0.96
C SER A 79 5.19 -3.55 1.59
N ALA A 80 4.40 -2.78 2.35
CA ALA A 80 4.86 -1.51 2.91
C ALA A 80 5.63 -1.71 4.23
N SER A 81 6.91 -1.39 4.21
CA SER A 81 7.75 -1.20 5.40
C SER A 81 7.71 0.24 5.93
N ASP A 82 7.16 1.19 5.16
CA ASP A 82 7.16 2.62 5.49
C ASP A 82 5.75 3.24 5.41
N PRO A 83 5.22 3.85 6.49
CA PRO A 83 3.99 4.63 6.50
C PRO A 83 3.89 5.72 5.42
N PHE A 84 5.03 6.23 4.93
CA PHE A 84 5.07 7.25 3.87
C PHE A 84 4.71 6.71 2.49
N GLU A 85 5.02 5.44 2.19
CA GLU A 85 4.60 4.79 0.95
C GLU A 85 3.09 4.57 0.94
N LEU A 86 2.49 4.31 2.11
CA LEU A 86 1.05 4.15 2.24
C LEU A 86 0.29 5.46 1.97
N GLU A 87 0.70 6.57 2.60
CA GLU A 87 0.10 7.89 2.40
C GLU A 87 0.27 8.37 0.94
N PHE A 88 1.39 8.00 0.31
CA PHE A 88 1.64 8.27 -1.09
C PHE A 88 0.69 7.45 -2.00
N MET A 89 0.54 6.15 -1.77
CA MET A 89 -0.42 5.33 -2.51
C MET A 89 -1.88 5.78 -2.29
N ASP A 90 -2.18 6.34 -1.12
CA ASP A 90 -3.44 7.01 -0.80
C ASP A 90 -3.76 8.25 -1.64
N ALA A 91 -2.76 9.09 -1.88
CA ALA A 91 -2.88 10.26 -2.74
C ALA A 91 -3.02 9.87 -4.22
N ILE A 92 -2.35 8.79 -4.62
CA ILE A 92 -2.35 8.24 -5.99
C ILE A 92 -3.77 7.79 -6.38
N HIS A 93 -4.47 7.02 -5.54
CA HIS A 93 -5.83 6.57 -5.86
C HIS A 93 -6.91 7.66 -5.72
N LYS A 94 -6.74 8.64 -4.81
CA LYS A 94 -7.68 9.78 -4.70
C LYS A 94 -7.75 10.62 -5.98
N ALA A 95 -6.66 10.68 -6.75
CA ALA A 95 -6.63 11.35 -8.05
C ALA A 95 -7.22 10.48 -9.18
N ASP A 96 -7.05 9.16 -9.12
CA ASP A 96 -7.54 8.21 -10.11
C ASP A 96 -9.08 8.19 -10.22
N LEU A 97 -9.80 8.38 -9.10
CA LEU A 97 -11.28 8.42 -9.07
C LEU A 97 -11.89 9.68 -9.73
N LYS A 98 -11.10 10.71 -10.03
CA LYS A 98 -11.57 11.95 -10.68
C LYS A 98 -11.08 12.11 -12.12
N ASP A 99 -10.08 11.33 -12.57
CA ASP A 99 -9.34 11.58 -13.83
C ASP A 99 -9.25 10.34 -14.76
N SER A 100 -10.08 9.31 -14.53
CA SER A 100 -9.95 7.96 -15.13
C SER A 100 -10.07 7.86 -16.66
N ASN A 101 -10.24 8.96 -17.40
CA ASN A 101 -10.42 8.93 -18.85
C ASN A 101 -9.34 9.71 -19.64
N ARG A 102 -8.28 10.16 -18.97
CA ARG A 102 -7.18 10.87 -19.62
C ARG A 102 -6.04 9.92 -19.98
N GLU A 103 -5.72 9.90 -21.28
CA GLU A 103 -4.58 9.21 -21.85
C GLU A 103 -3.39 10.17 -21.98
N TYR A 104 -2.20 9.70 -21.59
CA TYR A 104 -0.94 10.44 -21.67
C TYR A 104 -0.07 9.85 -22.78
N LEU A 105 0.41 10.68 -23.70
CA LEU A 105 1.35 10.24 -24.74
C LEU A 105 2.76 10.05 -24.17
N LEU A 106 3.59 9.20 -24.78
CA LEU A 106 4.98 8.96 -24.36
C LEU A 106 5.78 10.25 -24.04
N ASN A 107 5.70 11.27 -24.90
CA ASN A 107 6.44 12.52 -24.69
C ASN A 107 5.95 13.31 -23.48
N GLU A 108 4.65 13.26 -23.19
CA GLU A 108 4.05 13.87 -22.00
C GLU A 108 4.43 13.06 -20.75
N THR A 109 4.35 11.73 -20.82
CA THR A 109 4.78 10.81 -19.76
C THR A 109 6.23 11.02 -19.34
N ILE A 110 7.17 11.14 -20.29
CA ILE A 110 8.58 11.41 -20.00
C ILE A 110 8.73 12.73 -19.24
N LYS A 111 8.01 13.79 -19.64
CA LYS A 111 8.04 15.09 -18.95
C LYS A 111 7.44 15.02 -17.56
N LEU A 112 6.34 14.28 -17.38
CA LEU A 112 5.59 14.20 -16.12
C LEU A 112 6.26 13.32 -15.07
N THR A 113 7.02 12.31 -15.50
CA THR A 113 7.62 11.30 -14.62
C THR A 113 9.12 11.48 -14.46
N GLY A 114 9.79 12.14 -15.42
CA GLY A 114 11.24 12.27 -15.44
C GLY A 114 11.99 10.97 -15.71
N LEU A 115 11.29 9.90 -16.09
CA LEU A 115 11.90 8.64 -16.53
C LEU A 115 12.35 8.74 -17.99
N SER A 116 13.46 8.08 -18.28
CA SER A 116 13.92 7.90 -19.66
C SER A 116 13.02 6.94 -20.43
N LYS A 117 13.02 7.04 -21.76
CA LYS A 117 12.27 6.12 -22.63
C LYS A 117 12.64 4.65 -22.36
N SER A 118 13.92 4.35 -22.18
CA SER A 118 14.38 2.98 -21.89
C SER A 118 13.84 2.43 -20.56
N GLN A 119 13.70 3.28 -19.55
CA GLN A 119 13.08 2.88 -18.28
C GLN A 119 11.59 2.62 -18.44
N ILE A 120 10.87 3.45 -19.20
CA ILE A 120 9.45 3.25 -19.49
C ILE A 120 9.24 1.97 -20.31
N ASP A 121 10.07 1.74 -21.32
CA ASP A 121 10.04 0.52 -22.14
C ASP A 121 10.30 -0.72 -21.28
N TYR A 122 11.23 -0.66 -20.33
CA TYR A 122 11.45 -1.74 -19.34
C TYR A 122 10.19 -1.99 -18.50
N LEU A 123 9.59 -0.95 -17.91
CA LEU A 123 8.37 -1.11 -17.11
C LEU A 123 7.24 -1.76 -17.93
N LYS A 124 7.16 -1.44 -19.23
CA LYS A 124 6.20 -2.03 -20.16
C LYS A 124 6.50 -3.49 -20.48
N GLU A 125 7.75 -3.82 -20.80
CA GLU A 125 8.18 -5.18 -21.14
C GLU A 125 7.90 -6.16 -20.01
N TYR A 126 8.14 -5.73 -18.77
CA TYR A 126 7.88 -6.51 -17.55
C TYR A 126 6.44 -6.38 -17.02
N ARG A 127 5.53 -5.74 -17.78
CA ARG A 127 4.10 -5.58 -17.46
C ARG A 127 3.81 -4.90 -16.12
N ILE A 128 4.68 -4.00 -15.68
CA ILE A 128 4.47 -3.16 -14.49
C ILE A 128 3.55 -1.98 -14.81
N ILE A 129 3.54 -1.54 -16.06
CA ILE A 129 2.62 -0.54 -16.61
C ILE A 129 1.90 -1.10 -17.83
N SER A 130 0.68 -0.62 -18.07
CA SER A 130 -0.18 -1.01 -19.19
C SER A 130 -0.18 0.09 -20.26
N SER A 131 0.60 -0.07 -21.33
CA SER A 131 0.44 0.81 -22.49
C SER A 131 -0.52 0.17 -23.50
N GLU A 132 -1.65 0.81 -23.76
CA GLU A 132 -2.49 0.42 -24.91
C GLU A 132 -2.13 1.28 -26.14
N PRO A 133 -2.15 0.71 -27.36
CA PRO A 133 -2.03 1.50 -28.56
C PRO A 133 -3.34 2.24 -28.85
N SER A 134 -3.35 3.56 -28.69
CA SER A 134 -4.44 4.44 -29.10
C SER A 134 -4.00 5.24 -30.32
N ASN A 135 -4.72 5.11 -31.45
CA ASN A 135 -4.36 5.73 -32.74
C ASN A 135 -2.87 5.53 -33.14
N ASN A 136 -2.37 4.29 -33.05
CA ASN A 136 -1.00 3.93 -33.41
C ASN A 136 0.11 4.59 -32.55
N LYS A 137 -0.25 5.18 -31.40
CA LYS A 137 0.68 5.77 -30.44
C LYS A 137 0.55 5.08 -29.09
N ALA A 138 1.66 4.91 -28.38
CA ALA A 138 1.65 4.43 -27.01
C ALA A 138 1.02 5.50 -26.12
N VAL A 139 -0.09 5.15 -25.48
CA VAL A 139 -0.72 5.94 -24.43
C VAL A 139 -0.57 5.24 -23.09
N TYR A 140 -0.56 6.05 -22.05
CA TYR A 140 -0.41 5.64 -20.66
C TYR A 140 -1.58 6.18 -19.87
N THR A 141 -2.08 5.37 -18.95
CA THR A 141 -3.15 5.76 -18.03
C THR A 141 -2.59 6.59 -16.88
N PHE A 142 -3.47 7.21 -16.10
CA PHE A 142 -3.07 7.90 -14.89
C PHE A 142 -2.36 6.96 -13.90
N SER A 143 -2.84 5.73 -13.75
CA SER A 143 -2.21 4.71 -12.91
C SER A 143 -0.78 4.40 -13.36
N ASP A 144 -0.51 4.33 -14.67
CA ASP A 144 0.86 4.14 -15.19
C ASP A 144 1.77 5.31 -14.83
N ILE A 145 1.30 6.55 -14.95
CA ILE A 145 2.07 7.75 -14.55
C ILE A 145 2.46 7.69 -13.07
N GLN A 146 1.54 7.22 -12.23
CA GLN A 146 1.74 7.14 -10.79
C GLN A 146 2.77 6.06 -10.41
N ILE A 147 2.70 4.89 -11.03
CA ILE A 147 3.73 3.84 -10.90
C ILE A 147 5.10 4.37 -11.33
N MET A 148 5.17 5.07 -12.47
CA MET A 148 6.40 5.67 -12.95
C MET A 148 6.98 6.73 -12.00
N ARG A 149 6.14 7.55 -11.37
CA ARG A 149 6.58 8.54 -10.36
C ARG A 149 7.13 7.87 -9.09
N LEU A 150 6.53 6.77 -8.65
CA LEU A 150 7.05 5.99 -7.53
C LEU A 150 8.45 5.46 -7.84
N VAL A 151 8.62 4.83 -9.02
CA VAL A 151 9.91 4.33 -9.48
C VAL A 151 10.94 5.46 -9.56
N LYS A 152 10.56 6.63 -10.11
CA LYS A 152 11.46 7.80 -10.18
C LYS A 152 11.94 8.25 -8.80
N ARG A 153 11.05 8.29 -7.81
CA ARG A 153 11.40 8.70 -6.44
C ARG A 153 12.43 7.76 -5.80
N ARG A 154 12.29 6.46 -6.02
CA ARG A 154 13.25 5.47 -5.51
C ARG A 154 14.64 5.67 -6.13
N ILE A 155 14.69 5.94 -7.44
CA ILE A 155 15.92 6.34 -8.13
C ILE A 155 16.52 7.60 -7.53
N ASP A 156 15.70 8.62 -7.26
CA ASP A 156 16.15 9.88 -6.64
C ASP A 156 16.62 9.69 -5.19
N SER A 157 16.17 8.62 -4.53
CA SER A 157 16.61 8.19 -3.21
C SER A 157 17.82 7.25 -3.26
N ASN A 158 18.54 7.24 -4.39
CA ASN A 158 19.72 6.42 -4.63
C ASN A 158 19.48 4.90 -4.66
N ILE A 159 18.23 4.45 -4.82
CA ILE A 159 17.90 3.04 -5.04
C ILE A 159 18.06 2.75 -6.54
N PRO A 160 18.83 1.72 -6.95
CA PRO A 160 18.97 1.36 -8.34
C PRO A 160 17.62 1.13 -9.03
N PHE A 161 17.51 1.48 -10.31
CA PHE A 161 16.25 1.33 -11.06
C PHE A 161 15.72 -0.10 -11.04
N GLU A 162 16.58 -1.10 -11.21
CA GLU A 162 16.14 -2.50 -11.17
C GLU A 162 15.60 -2.94 -9.81
N GLU A 163 16.18 -2.46 -8.72
CA GLU A 163 15.70 -2.70 -7.35
C GLU A 163 14.45 -1.88 -7.04
N SER A 164 14.24 -0.78 -7.76
CA SER A 164 13.06 0.06 -7.62
C SER A 164 11.79 -0.59 -8.20
N VAL A 165 11.96 -1.65 -8.99
CA VAL A 165 10.89 -2.31 -9.73
C VAL A 165 10.56 -3.71 -9.17
N LYS A 166 11.44 -4.29 -8.34
CA LYS A 166 11.34 -5.67 -7.80
C LYS A 166 10.75 -5.76 -6.37
N ALA A 167 10.23 -4.65 -5.83
CA ALA A 167 9.71 -4.58 -4.46
C ALA A 167 8.32 -5.20 -4.31
#